data_AF-A0A5J4W8W2-F1
#
_entry.id   AF-A0A5J4W8W2-F1
#
_cell.length_a   1.000
_cell.length_b   1.000
_cell.length_c   1.000
_cell.angle_alpha   90.00
_cell.angle_beta   90.00
_cell.angle_gamma   90.00
#
_symmetry.space_group_name_H-M   'P 1'
#
loop_
_entity.id
_entity.type
_entity.pdbx_description
1 polymer ?
#
loop_
_entity_poly.entity_id
_entity_poly.type
_entity_poly.pdbx_seq_one_letter_code
_entity_poly.pdbx_strand_id
1 'polypeptide(L)'
;MKIERAMIESYKLINENSIITIKSQSFSQGRYRKNEIEIYQTTFSNIQKLGAGNGAAINAQLDQDSVLKVTDSCTFYNCSTELIEIRIGGAITAVVNGSNSKLIISDLVKFEKCQSFRGGAINVEILNMGSCVVNNVQFKECTVSNDGGGIHALLRETGGTSIKSNWWLNCKNMIDSLTRRIGKAIV
;
A
#
# COMPACT_ATOMS: atom_id res chain seq x y z
N MET A 1 7.32 -5.66 -14.79
CA MET A 1 6.44 -6.85 -14.64
C MET A 1 5.01 -6.37 -14.80
N LYS A 2 4.13 -7.16 -15.44
CA LYS A 2 2.71 -6.82 -15.57
C LYS A 2 1.85 -7.97 -15.06
N ILE A 3 0.76 -7.64 -14.36
CA ILE A 3 -0.27 -8.58 -13.95
C ILE A 3 -1.60 -7.99 -14.41
N GLU A 4 -2.35 -8.76 -15.19
CA GLU A 4 -3.59 -8.29 -15.76
C GLU A 4 -4.67 -9.36 -15.69
N ARG A 5 -5.92 -8.94 -15.46
CA ARG A 5 -7.11 -9.79 -15.58
C ARG A 5 -7.02 -11.10 -14.79
N ALA A 6 -6.29 -11.07 -13.68
CA ALA A 6 -6.09 -12.23 -12.83
C ALA A 6 -7.10 -12.27 -11.68
N MET A 7 -7.35 -13.47 -11.18
CA MET A 7 -8.06 -13.69 -9.93
C MET A 7 -7.14 -14.49 -9.00
N ILE A 8 -6.82 -13.90 -7.85
CA ILE A 8 -5.96 -14.50 -6.84
C ILE A 8 -6.77 -14.56 -5.56
N GLU A 9 -7.05 -15.76 -5.07
CA GLU A 9 -7.98 -15.90 -3.96
C GLU A 9 -7.66 -17.03 -2.97
N SER A 10 -8.20 -16.88 -1.76
CA SER A 10 -8.22 -17.91 -0.72
C SER A 10 -6.84 -18.33 -0.21
N TYR A 11 -5.97 -17.35 0.04
CA TYR A 11 -4.65 -17.59 0.63
C TYR A 11 -4.60 -17.26 2.12
N LYS A 12 -3.95 -18.14 2.89
CA LYS A 12 -3.56 -17.90 4.28
C LYS A 12 -2.05 -17.94 4.40
N LEU A 13 -1.43 -16.77 4.57
CA LEU A 13 0.01 -16.59 4.61
C LEU A 13 0.50 -16.58 6.05
N ILE A 14 1.27 -17.61 6.41
CA ILE A 14 1.86 -17.78 7.76
C ILE A 14 3.32 -17.33 7.83
N ASN A 15 3.94 -17.01 6.70
CA ASN A 15 5.31 -16.54 6.61
C ASN A 15 5.37 -15.01 6.43
N GLU A 16 6.59 -14.47 6.33
CA GLU A 16 6.84 -13.04 6.13
C GLU A 16 6.38 -12.50 4.77
N ASN A 17 6.17 -13.37 3.79
CA ASN A 17 5.87 -12.97 2.42
C ASN A 17 4.41 -12.59 2.24
N SER A 18 4.18 -11.73 1.24
CA SER A 18 2.86 -11.41 0.70
C SER A 18 2.68 -12.14 -0.63
N ILE A 19 1.46 -12.16 -1.20
CA ILE A 19 1.23 -12.73 -2.54
C ILE A 19 2.21 -12.14 -3.55
N ILE A 20 2.39 -10.82 -3.50
CA ILE A 20 3.38 -10.09 -4.28
C ILE A 20 4.31 -9.39 -3.31
N THR A 21 5.58 -9.76 -3.34
CA THR A 21 6.64 -9.11 -2.57
C THR A 21 7.59 -8.41 -3.54
N ILE A 22 7.67 -7.08 -3.46
CA ILE A 22 8.58 -6.27 -4.26
C ILE A 22 9.68 -5.77 -3.32
N LYS A 23 10.93 -6.12 -3.63
CA LYS A 23 12.11 -5.64 -2.91
C LYS A 23 12.98 -4.83 -3.85
N SER A 24 13.47 -3.70 -3.37
CA SER A 24 14.49 -2.93 -4.08
C SER A 24 15.86 -3.33 -3.54
N GLN A 25 16.63 -4.05 -4.36
CA GLN A 25 17.98 -4.45 -4.02
C GLN A 25 18.95 -3.34 -4.39
N SER A 26 19.83 -2.94 -3.45
CA SER A 26 20.95 -2.06 -3.74
C SER A 26 22.08 -2.86 -4.39
N PHE A 27 22.56 -2.36 -5.52
CA PHE A 27 23.84 -2.68 -6.08
C PHE A 27 24.80 -1.61 -5.55
N SER A 28 26.00 -2.03 -5.14
CA SER A 28 27.02 -1.19 -4.49
C SER A 28 27.05 0.29 -4.97
N GLN A 29 27.29 1.21 -4.02
CA GLN A 29 27.30 2.68 -4.24
C GLN A 29 25.94 3.33 -4.55
N GLY A 30 24.87 2.94 -3.86
CA GLY A 30 23.60 3.69 -3.90
C GLY A 30 22.82 3.59 -5.21
N ARG A 31 23.10 2.57 -6.04
CA ARG A 31 22.31 2.26 -7.24
C ARG A 31 21.29 1.18 -6.91
N TYR A 32 20.02 1.49 -7.06
CA TYR A 32 18.95 0.53 -6.82
C TYR A 32 18.48 -0.10 -8.12
N ARG A 33 18.09 -1.38 -8.07
CA ARG A 33 17.35 -1.99 -9.19
C ARG A 33 15.97 -1.36 -9.24
N LYS A 34 15.67 -0.79 -10.41
CA LYS A 34 14.36 -0.22 -10.70
C LYS A 34 13.31 -1.31 -10.74
N ASN A 35 12.27 -1.12 -9.95
CA ASN A 35 11.07 -1.94 -9.97
C ASN A 35 9.98 -1.19 -10.72
N GLU A 36 9.59 -1.66 -11.90
CA GLU A 36 8.42 -1.13 -12.63
C GLU A 36 7.37 -2.23 -12.74
N ILE A 37 6.34 -2.14 -11.90
CA ILE A 37 5.25 -3.11 -11.80
C ILE A 37 3.92 -2.42 -12.10
N GLU A 38 3.13 -3.03 -12.98
CA GLU A 38 1.77 -2.60 -13.31
C GLU A 38 0.79 -3.74 -13.04
N ILE A 39 -0.25 -3.46 -12.26
CA ILE A 39 -1.33 -4.40 -11.94
C ILE A 39 -2.65 -3.74 -12.33
N TYR A 40 -3.41 -4.37 -13.20
CA TYR A 40 -4.67 -3.83 -13.69
C TYR A 40 -5.74 -4.90 -13.88
N GLN A 41 -7.01 -4.54 -13.70
CA GLN A 41 -8.17 -5.42 -13.83
C GLN A 41 -8.05 -6.75 -13.03
N THR A 42 -7.37 -6.73 -11.89
CA THR A 42 -7.03 -7.93 -11.12
C THR A 42 -7.77 -7.95 -9.79
N THR A 43 -8.23 -9.13 -9.37
CA THR A 43 -8.92 -9.33 -8.09
C THR A 43 -8.04 -10.11 -7.12
N PHE A 44 -7.85 -9.56 -5.93
CA PHE A 44 -7.32 -10.23 -4.75
C PHE A 44 -8.46 -10.46 -3.77
N SER A 45 -8.81 -11.71 -3.47
CA SER A 45 -9.98 -12.05 -2.66
C SER A 45 -9.64 -12.99 -1.52
N ASN A 46 -10.10 -12.69 -0.30
CA ASN A 46 -9.91 -13.57 0.87
C ASN A 46 -8.43 -13.90 1.13
N ILE A 47 -7.58 -12.87 1.16
CA ILE A 47 -6.13 -13.00 1.41
C ILE A 47 -5.85 -12.63 2.86
N GLN A 48 -5.44 -13.61 3.66
CA GLN A 48 -5.21 -13.42 5.09
C GLN A 48 -3.73 -13.61 5.42
N LYS A 49 -3.14 -12.65 6.11
CA LYS A 49 -1.78 -12.72 6.63
C LYS A 49 -1.82 -12.94 8.13
N LEU A 50 -1.50 -14.18 8.52
CA LEU A 50 -1.43 -14.68 9.89
C LEU A 50 0.01 -14.75 10.42
N GLY A 51 0.98 -14.62 9.51
CA GLY A 51 2.41 -14.62 9.85
C GLY A 51 2.98 -13.24 10.14
N ALA A 52 4.29 -13.21 10.36
CA ALA A 52 5.08 -11.98 10.34
C ALA A 52 4.92 -11.18 9.02
N GLY A 53 5.20 -9.88 9.04
CA GLY A 53 5.15 -9.00 7.87
C GLY A 53 3.84 -8.21 7.69
N ASN A 54 3.79 -7.37 6.66
CA ASN A 54 2.73 -6.38 6.41
C ASN A 54 2.12 -6.57 5.01
N GLY A 55 0.92 -6.04 4.76
CA GLY A 55 0.28 -6.10 3.44
C GLY A 55 -0.05 -7.53 3.00
N ALA A 56 -1.27 -8.02 3.20
CA ALA A 56 -1.57 -9.41 2.87
C ALA A 56 -1.40 -9.75 1.38
N ALA A 57 -1.86 -8.87 0.49
CA ALA A 57 -1.75 -9.05 -0.95
C ALA A 57 -0.40 -8.54 -1.48
N ILE A 58 -0.04 -7.31 -1.16
CA ILE A 58 1.15 -6.66 -1.73
C ILE A 58 1.98 -6.05 -0.62
N ASN A 59 3.28 -6.37 -0.60
CA ASN A 59 4.28 -5.71 0.22
C ASN A 59 5.41 -5.20 -0.66
N ALA A 60 5.57 -3.88 -0.72
CA ALA A 60 6.45 -3.22 -1.69
C ALA A 60 7.47 -2.28 -1.04
N GLN A 61 8.74 -2.51 -1.33
CA GLN A 61 9.82 -1.55 -1.10
C GLN A 61 10.23 -0.96 -2.45
N LEU A 62 9.96 0.34 -2.64
CA LEU A 62 10.19 1.09 -3.87
C LEU A 62 11.29 2.12 -3.62
N ASP A 63 12.54 1.72 -3.82
CA ASP A 63 13.70 2.61 -3.72
C ASP A 63 14.07 3.14 -5.12
N GLN A 64 14.46 4.43 -5.18
CA GLN A 64 14.98 5.18 -6.32
C GLN A 64 14.49 4.76 -7.72
N ASP A 65 13.66 5.61 -8.34
CA ASP A 65 13.03 5.37 -9.65
C ASP A 65 12.12 4.12 -9.72
N SER A 66 11.70 3.56 -8.58
CA SER A 66 10.82 2.39 -8.52
C SER A 66 9.34 2.78 -8.47
N VAL A 67 8.53 2.16 -9.32
CA VAL A 67 7.11 2.47 -9.50
C VAL A 67 6.27 1.19 -9.40
N LEU A 68 5.24 1.25 -8.54
CA LEU A 68 4.13 0.29 -8.51
C LEU A 68 2.85 1.02 -8.89
N LYS A 69 2.17 0.52 -9.93
CA LYS A 69 0.84 0.97 -10.34
C LYS A 69 -0.19 -0.13 -10.10
N VAL A 70 -1.29 0.24 -9.45
CA VAL A 70 -2.48 -0.60 -9.27
C VAL A 70 -3.66 0.19 -9.82
N THR A 71 -4.17 -0.20 -10.98
CA THR A 71 -5.12 0.61 -11.76
C THR A 71 -6.27 -0.22 -12.32
N ASP A 72 -7.13 0.43 -13.09
CA ASP A 72 -8.19 -0.15 -13.93
C ASP A 72 -9.04 -1.20 -13.20
N SER A 73 -9.80 -0.74 -12.21
CA SER A 73 -10.80 -1.55 -11.49
C SER A 73 -10.24 -2.79 -10.80
N CYS A 74 -8.98 -2.78 -10.34
CA CYS A 74 -8.50 -3.82 -9.43
C CYS A 74 -9.36 -3.85 -8.15
N THR A 75 -9.59 -5.05 -7.61
CA THR A 75 -10.38 -5.23 -6.40
C THR A 75 -9.60 -6.00 -5.35
N PHE A 76 -9.58 -5.47 -4.13
CA PHE A 76 -9.08 -6.14 -2.94
C PHE A 76 -10.27 -6.40 -2.02
N TYR A 77 -10.73 -7.63 -2.00
CA TYR A 77 -11.86 -8.06 -1.20
C TYR A 77 -11.39 -8.92 -0.04
N ASN A 78 -11.80 -8.57 1.19
CA ASN A 78 -11.51 -9.35 2.39
C ASN A 78 -10.02 -9.70 2.55
N CYS A 79 -9.16 -8.70 2.33
CA CYS A 79 -7.72 -8.81 2.54
C CYS A 79 -7.36 -8.31 3.95
N SER A 80 -6.68 -9.12 4.76
CA SER A 80 -6.43 -8.77 6.15
C SER A 80 -5.08 -9.20 6.69
N THR A 81 -4.59 -8.43 7.66
CA THR A 81 -3.50 -8.83 8.56
C THR A 81 -4.06 -9.04 9.97
N GLU A 82 -3.34 -9.76 10.82
CA GLU A 82 -3.67 -9.83 12.25
C GLU A 82 -3.77 -8.44 12.88
N LEU A 83 -4.68 -8.28 13.86
CA LEU A 83 -4.93 -7.01 14.56
C LEU A 83 -3.96 -6.80 15.74
N ILE A 84 -2.66 -6.93 15.48
CA ILE A 84 -1.61 -6.67 16.47
C ILE A 84 -0.80 -5.45 16.04
N GLU A 85 -0.20 -4.73 17.00
CA GLU A 85 0.29 -3.37 16.76
C GLU A 85 1.31 -3.22 15.63
N ILE A 86 2.09 -4.27 15.40
CA ILE A 86 3.18 -4.33 14.40
C ILE A 86 2.71 -4.71 12.99
N ARG A 87 1.41 -5.01 12.78
CA ARG A 87 0.85 -5.47 11.50
C ARG A 87 -0.01 -4.39 10.85
N ILE A 88 0.46 -3.87 9.72
CA ILE A 88 -0.17 -2.72 9.06
C ILE A 88 -0.50 -3.03 7.60
N GLY A 89 -1.48 -2.32 7.06
CA GLY A 89 -1.95 -2.48 5.68
C GLY A 89 -2.64 -3.82 5.43
N GLY A 90 -3.97 -3.88 5.46
CA GLY A 90 -4.70 -5.15 5.31
C GLY A 90 -4.50 -5.81 3.96
N ALA A 91 -4.40 -5.00 2.90
CA ALA A 91 -4.16 -5.44 1.53
C ALA A 91 -2.75 -5.08 1.08
N ILE A 92 -2.40 -3.79 1.13
CA ILE A 92 -1.17 -3.25 0.57
C ILE A 92 -0.35 -2.59 1.67
N THR A 93 0.94 -2.91 1.72
CA THR A 93 1.93 -2.09 2.41
C THR A 93 3.01 -1.65 1.44
N ALA A 94 3.38 -0.37 1.49
CA ALA A 94 4.47 0.16 0.68
C ALA A 94 5.40 1.09 1.47
N VAL A 95 6.70 0.97 1.22
CA VAL A 95 7.70 1.98 1.55
C VAL A 95 8.17 2.59 0.24
N VAL A 96 7.96 3.89 0.07
CA VAL A 96 8.32 4.64 -1.13
C VAL A 96 9.43 5.61 -0.79
N ASN A 97 10.61 5.35 -1.31
CA ASN A 97 11.83 6.01 -0.89
C ASN A 97 12.67 6.45 -2.09
N GLY A 98 13.14 7.68 -2.07
CA GLY A 98 13.99 8.22 -3.13
C GLY A 98 13.22 8.93 -4.25
N SER A 99 13.98 9.65 -5.07
CA SER A 99 13.43 10.44 -6.17
C SER A 99 12.78 9.55 -7.21
N ASN A 100 11.72 10.05 -7.84
CA ASN A 100 10.91 9.37 -8.87
C ASN A 100 10.27 8.05 -8.42
N SER A 101 10.42 7.63 -7.17
CA SER A 101 9.74 6.45 -6.64
C SER A 101 8.27 6.76 -6.36
N LYS A 102 7.37 5.88 -6.82
CA LYS A 102 5.92 6.13 -6.76
C LYS A 102 5.10 4.88 -6.46
N LEU A 103 4.15 5.03 -5.54
CA LEU A 103 2.97 4.17 -5.48
C LEU A 103 1.80 4.92 -6.14
N ILE A 104 1.17 4.30 -7.13
CA ILE A 104 0.00 4.86 -7.83
C ILE A 104 -1.15 3.88 -7.71
N ILE A 105 -2.25 4.33 -7.12
CA ILE A 105 -3.50 3.58 -7.01
C ILE A 105 -4.61 4.44 -7.59
N SER A 106 -5.18 4.04 -8.73
CA SER A 106 -6.15 4.87 -9.43
C SER A 106 -7.18 4.07 -10.21
N ASP A 107 -8.10 4.79 -10.86
CA ASP A 107 -8.96 4.25 -11.92
C ASP A 107 -9.93 3.17 -11.41
N LEU A 108 -10.78 3.56 -10.45
CA LEU A 108 -11.87 2.73 -9.90
C LEU A 108 -11.41 1.51 -9.10
N VAL A 109 -10.18 1.53 -8.57
CA VAL A 109 -9.72 0.50 -7.64
C VAL A 109 -10.60 0.49 -6.39
N LYS A 110 -10.94 -0.72 -5.93
CA LYS A 110 -11.81 -0.93 -4.78
C LYS A 110 -11.13 -1.76 -3.70
N PHE A 111 -11.21 -1.28 -2.47
CA PHE A 111 -10.89 -2.03 -1.26
C PHE A 111 -12.17 -2.27 -0.48
N GLU A 112 -12.52 -3.53 -0.27
CA GLU A 112 -13.75 -3.91 0.44
C GLU A 112 -13.46 -4.93 1.53
N LYS A 113 -13.98 -4.69 2.73
CA LYS A 113 -13.81 -5.57 3.90
C LYS A 113 -12.35 -5.85 4.27
N CYS A 114 -11.44 -4.92 3.95
CA CYS A 114 -10.04 -5.06 4.32
C CYS A 114 -9.83 -4.71 5.80
N GLN A 115 -8.85 -5.33 6.45
CA GLN A 115 -8.62 -5.16 7.87
C GLN A 115 -7.14 -5.19 8.28
N SER A 116 -6.74 -4.29 9.18
CA SER A 116 -5.41 -4.29 9.80
C SER A 116 -5.38 -3.48 11.10
N PHE A 117 -4.24 -3.44 11.79
CA PHE A 117 -4.10 -2.56 12.95
C PHE A 117 -4.07 -1.07 12.57
N ARG A 118 -3.37 -0.71 11.48
CA ARG A 118 -3.35 0.63 10.87
C ARG A 118 -3.47 0.55 9.35
N GLY A 119 -4.33 1.42 8.80
CA GLY A 119 -4.60 1.46 7.36
C GLY A 119 -5.31 0.18 6.92
N GLY A 120 -6.62 0.14 7.13
CA GLY A 120 -7.42 -1.09 7.02
C GLY A 120 -7.22 -1.80 5.69
N ALA A 121 -7.00 -1.04 4.62
CA ALA A 121 -6.56 -1.56 3.33
C ALA A 121 -5.09 -1.25 3.02
N ILE A 122 -4.69 0.02 3.08
CA ILE A 122 -3.36 0.46 2.64
C ILE A 122 -2.60 1.07 3.81
N ASN A 123 -1.35 0.65 3.97
CA ASN A 123 -0.36 1.39 4.74
C ASN A 123 0.78 1.86 3.83
N VAL A 124 1.13 3.14 3.87
CA VAL A 124 2.25 3.67 3.09
C VAL A 124 3.19 4.52 3.95
N GLU A 125 4.49 4.30 3.80
CA GLU A 125 5.55 5.16 4.34
C GLU A 125 6.27 5.85 3.18
N ILE A 126 6.37 7.18 3.23
CA ILE A 126 6.95 8.01 2.18
C ILE A 126 8.21 8.68 2.73
N LEU A 127 9.34 8.42 2.07
CA LEU A 127 10.69 8.84 2.47
C LEU A 127 11.40 9.54 1.30
N ASN A 128 12.30 10.47 1.62
CA ASN A 128 13.29 11.05 0.68
C ASN A 128 12.77 11.33 -0.75
N MET A 129 11.83 12.26 -0.92
CA MET A 129 11.25 12.61 -2.24
C MET A 129 10.40 11.50 -2.93
N GLY A 130 10.07 10.41 -2.23
CA GLY A 130 9.07 9.45 -2.68
C GLY A 130 7.68 10.09 -2.78
N SER A 131 6.77 9.45 -3.53
CA SER A 131 5.41 9.96 -3.71
C SER A 131 4.35 8.85 -3.73
N CYS A 132 3.14 9.20 -3.31
CA CYS A 132 2.00 8.31 -3.34
C CYS A 132 0.79 9.03 -3.94
N VAL A 133 0.13 8.40 -4.90
CA VAL A 133 -1.06 8.95 -5.56
C VAL A 133 -2.21 7.97 -5.38
N VAL A 134 -3.31 8.45 -4.80
CA VAL A 134 -4.55 7.69 -4.61
C VAL A 134 -5.69 8.49 -5.23
N ASN A 135 -6.20 8.09 -6.37
CA ASN A 135 -7.17 8.89 -7.12
C ASN A 135 -8.33 8.03 -7.64
N ASN A 136 -9.57 8.40 -7.32
CA ASN A 136 -10.77 7.65 -7.74
C ASN A 136 -10.74 6.20 -7.23
N VAL A 137 -10.57 6.05 -5.90
CA VAL A 137 -10.45 4.77 -5.20
C VAL A 137 -11.55 4.68 -4.15
N GLN A 138 -12.17 3.50 -4.02
CA GLN A 138 -13.26 3.25 -3.07
C GLN A 138 -12.79 2.41 -1.89
N PHE A 139 -13.17 2.82 -0.67
CA PHE A 139 -12.96 2.04 0.56
C PHE A 139 -14.32 1.72 1.17
N LYS A 140 -14.67 0.44 1.22
CA LYS A 140 -15.95 -0.03 1.75
C LYS A 140 -15.73 -1.01 2.87
N GLU A 141 -16.35 -0.76 4.02
CA GLU A 141 -16.33 -1.68 5.17
C GLU A 141 -14.89 -2.06 5.60
N CYS A 142 -13.91 -1.18 5.39
CA CYS A 142 -12.55 -1.40 5.86
C CYS A 142 -12.47 -1.11 7.36
N THR A 143 -11.78 -1.95 8.13
CA THR A 143 -11.74 -1.85 9.59
C THR A 143 -10.32 -1.70 10.10
N VAL A 144 -10.15 -0.90 11.16
CA VAL A 144 -8.88 -0.68 11.84
C VAL A 144 -9.05 -0.76 13.35
N SER A 145 -7.99 -1.18 14.03
CA SER A 145 -7.93 -1.18 15.51
C SER A 145 -7.32 0.09 16.09
N ASN A 146 -6.53 0.84 15.31
CA ASN A 146 -5.85 2.05 15.76
C ASN A 146 -6.12 3.26 14.85
N ASP A 147 -5.38 3.41 13.75
CA ASP A 147 -5.36 4.63 12.93
C ASP A 147 -5.59 4.37 11.43
N GLY A 148 -6.08 5.40 10.74
CA GLY A 148 -6.04 5.49 9.28
C GLY A 148 -7.11 4.71 8.53
N GLY A 149 -8.33 4.58 9.05
CA GLY A 149 -9.52 4.08 8.32
C GLY A 149 -9.22 3.07 7.19
N GLY A 150 -9.42 3.47 5.93
CA GLY A 150 -8.96 2.70 4.76
C GLY A 150 -7.45 2.83 4.44
N ILE A 151 -6.85 4.00 4.68
CA ILE A 151 -5.44 4.30 4.40
C ILE A 151 -4.75 4.95 5.60
N HIS A 152 -3.61 4.38 6.00
CA HIS A 152 -2.66 5.02 6.89
C HIS A 152 -1.41 5.43 6.10
N ALA A 153 -1.01 6.70 6.23
CA ALA A 153 0.15 7.26 5.54
C ALA A 153 1.09 7.94 6.53
N LEU A 154 2.39 7.64 6.42
CA LEU A 154 3.43 8.23 7.25
C LEU A 154 4.50 8.88 6.37
N LEU A 155 4.84 10.12 6.68
CA LEU A 155 5.88 10.88 5.97
C LEU A 155 7.06 11.09 6.91
N ARG A 156 8.28 10.73 6.49
CA ARG A 156 9.50 10.95 7.29
C ARG A 156 10.65 11.50 6.45
N GLU A 157 11.43 12.36 7.08
CA GLU A 157 12.76 12.77 6.60
C GLU A 157 13.82 11.83 7.18
N THR A 158 14.69 11.26 6.33
CA THR A 158 15.86 10.51 6.78
C THR A 158 17.12 11.18 6.25
N GLY A 159 17.49 12.34 6.81
CA GLY A 159 18.71 13.05 6.46
C GLY A 159 18.74 14.46 7.07
N GLY A 160 19.70 14.72 7.96
CA GLY A 160 19.81 15.95 8.76
C GLY A 160 20.18 17.24 8.01
N THR A 161 19.72 17.42 6.77
CA THR A 161 19.88 18.65 6.02
C THR A 161 18.53 19.09 5.51
N SER A 162 18.09 20.27 5.96
CA SER A 162 16.83 20.94 5.63
C SER A 162 16.73 21.27 4.13
N ILE A 163 16.57 20.25 3.29
CA ILE A 163 16.03 20.40 1.94
C ILE A 163 14.57 19.98 2.10
N LYS A 164 13.65 20.95 1.98
CA LYS A 164 12.21 20.69 1.91
C LYS A 164 11.98 19.74 0.74
N SER A 165 11.97 18.44 0.99
CA SER A 165 11.67 17.46 -0.04
C SER A 165 10.17 17.56 -0.29
N ASN A 166 9.79 17.72 -1.55
CA ASN A 166 8.39 17.90 -1.93
C ASN A 166 7.68 16.53 -1.83
N TRP A 167 7.24 16.14 -0.62
CA TRP A 167 6.43 14.94 -0.46
C TRP A 167 5.01 15.22 -0.96
N TRP A 168 4.52 14.38 -1.85
CA TRP A 168 3.17 14.49 -2.38
C TRP A 168 2.41 13.20 -2.10
N LEU A 169 1.50 13.27 -1.12
CA LEU A 169 0.35 12.38 -1.03
C LEU A 169 -0.84 13.12 -1.65
N ASN A 170 -1.38 12.60 -2.76
CA ASN A 170 -2.51 13.22 -3.44
C ASN A 170 -3.69 12.26 -3.41
N CYS A 171 -4.68 12.58 -2.56
CA CYS A 171 -5.92 11.83 -2.42
C CYS A 171 -7.08 12.61 -3.05
N LYS A 172 -7.68 12.08 -4.12
CA LYS A 172 -8.83 12.70 -4.80
C LYS A 172 -9.96 11.69 -5.02
N ASN A 173 -11.20 12.14 -4.87
CA ASN A 173 -12.43 11.36 -5.12
C ASN A 173 -12.46 10.00 -4.38
N MET A 174 -12.26 10.03 -3.05
CA MET A 174 -12.43 8.85 -2.20
C MET A 174 -13.85 8.78 -1.66
N ILE A 175 -14.46 7.59 -1.69
CA ILE A 175 -15.76 7.32 -1.07
C ILE A 175 -15.51 6.38 0.11
N ASP A 176 -15.79 6.85 1.34
CA ASP A 176 -15.79 6.05 2.58
C ASP A 176 -17.25 5.77 2.97
N SER A 177 -17.62 4.49 3.03
CA SER A 177 -19.01 4.09 3.25
C SER A 177 -19.29 3.41 4.59
N LEU A 178 -18.37 3.40 5.58
CA LEU A 178 -18.61 3.12 7.02
C LEU A 178 -17.29 2.75 7.75
N THR A 179 -16.70 3.67 8.53
CA THR A 179 -15.64 3.33 9.52
C THR A 179 -15.92 3.97 10.90
N ARG A 180 -16.24 3.15 11.92
CA ARG A 180 -16.37 3.56 13.33
C ARG A 180 -14.98 3.67 13.99
N ARG A 181 -14.26 4.76 13.74
CA ARG A 181 -13.28 5.46 14.62
C ARG A 181 -12.41 6.34 13.73
N ILE A 182 -12.55 7.65 13.93
CA ILE A 182 -11.92 8.70 13.14
C ILE A 182 -10.49 8.88 13.65
N GLY A 183 -9.55 8.12 13.12
CA GLY A 183 -8.16 8.57 13.02
C GLY A 183 -8.05 9.28 11.68
N LYS A 184 -8.11 10.62 11.69
CA LYS A 184 -8.09 11.50 10.51
C LYS A 184 -7.17 10.96 9.41
N ALA A 185 -7.74 10.60 8.26
CA ALA A 185 -7.00 10.74 7.02
C ALA A 185 -6.69 12.24 6.90
N ILE A 186 -5.42 12.61 7.00
CA ILE A 186 -5.00 14.00 6.77
C ILE A 186 -5.37 14.31 5.31
N VAL A 187 -6.36 15.19 5.15
CA VAL A 187 -6.58 16.02 3.96
C VAL A 187 -6.09 17.41 4.31
#